data_AF-A0A9W8PTS6-F1
#
_entry.id   AF-A0A9W8PTS6-F1
#
_cell.length_a   1.000
_cell.length_b   1.000
_cell.length_c   1.000
_cell.angle_alpha   90.00
_cell.angle_beta   90.00
_cell.angle_gamma   90.00
#
_symmetry.space_group_name_H-M   'P 1'
#
loop_
_entity.id
_entity.type
_entity.pdbx_description
1 polymer ?
#
loop_
_entity_poly.entity_id
_entity_poly.type
_entity_poly.pdbx_seq_one_letter_code
_entity_poly.pdbx_strand_id
1 'polypeptide(L)'
;MSKPELELTQFLKTVLPQGERSSLRESVIPQLLDAVSAIGEELRRSYDVSIVGTENAFGDEQLNVDVAAENIIRDRCAKASAIKTASSEEDPVEKPAREGETVQPVSDEEQYTIGFDPLDGSSIIGPNWSVGTIIGIWDGVTAIEQPPEKQIGSILGVFGPRTLAVVALRVPGSDPLCFEVSLNNSQKFIVARPELRFAEPPFKTRYFAPANLRAAAENEKYMSLVAKFITDKYTLRYSGGLIPDVYHALVKGHGIYISPVTSVSKAKLRKYYELLPVALVIECAGGQAIDPATGSRIFDISLKGCDDRAGLVCGTSEEVEEVKKALLD
;
A
#
# COMPACT_ATOMS: atom_id res chain seq x y z
N MET A 1 -22.18 -1.00 -26.86
CA MET A 1 -22.86 -1.36 -25.59
C MET A 1 -21.81 -1.27 -24.49
N SER A 2 -22.04 -0.46 -23.45
CA SER A 2 -21.14 -0.43 -22.29
C SER A 2 -21.16 -1.81 -21.62
N LYS A 3 -20.00 -2.30 -21.19
CA LYS A 3 -19.89 -3.52 -20.37
C LYS A 3 -20.69 -3.26 -19.07
N PRO A 4 -21.51 -4.20 -18.59
CA PRO A 4 -22.23 -4.02 -17.33
C PRO A 4 -21.23 -3.74 -16.19
N GLU A 5 -21.55 -2.77 -15.34
CA GLU A 5 -20.74 -2.43 -14.16
C GLU A 5 -20.73 -3.63 -13.21
N LEU A 6 -19.54 -4.05 -12.78
CA LEU A 6 -19.38 -5.12 -11.81
C LEU A 6 -19.37 -4.50 -10.41
N GLU A 7 -20.49 -4.65 -9.71
CA GLU A 7 -20.68 -4.15 -8.35
C GLU A 7 -19.71 -4.82 -7.36
N LEU A 8 -19.05 -3.99 -6.55
CA LEU A 8 -18.01 -4.44 -5.60
C LEU A 8 -18.54 -5.51 -4.64
N THR A 9 -19.67 -5.25 -3.97
CA THR A 9 -20.23 -6.17 -2.97
C THR A 9 -20.61 -7.51 -3.59
N GLN A 10 -21.09 -7.51 -4.83
CA GLN A 10 -21.42 -8.74 -5.55
C GLN A 10 -20.15 -9.50 -5.92
N PHE A 11 -19.12 -8.82 -6.40
CA PHE A 11 -17.83 -9.43 -6.70
C PHE A 11 -17.18 -10.04 -5.46
N LEU A 12 -17.13 -9.32 -4.34
CA LEU A 12 -16.57 -9.81 -3.08
C LEU A 12 -17.29 -11.08 -2.58
N LYS A 13 -18.62 -11.17 -2.76
CA LYS A 13 -19.40 -12.39 -2.44
C LYS A 13 -19.06 -13.60 -3.33
N THR A 14 -18.49 -13.37 -4.51
CA THR A 14 -18.07 -14.45 -5.42
C THR A 14 -16.64 -14.93 -5.20
N VAL A 15 -15.76 -14.07 -4.69
CA VAL A 15 -14.32 -14.36 -4.55
C VAL A 15 -13.90 -14.71 -3.12
N LEU A 16 -14.70 -14.36 -2.11
CA LEU A 16 -14.47 -14.73 -0.71
C LEU A 16 -15.40 -15.88 -0.30
N PRO A 17 -14.98 -16.75 0.65
CA PRO A 17 -15.77 -17.89 1.09
C PRO A 17 -17.18 -17.51 1.55
N GLN A 18 -18.17 -18.32 1.16
CA GLN A 18 -19.54 -18.13 1.65
C GLN A 18 -19.66 -18.64 3.09
N GLY A 19 -20.14 -17.79 4.00
CA GLY A 19 -20.39 -18.13 5.40
C GLY A 19 -19.33 -17.63 6.39
N GLU A 20 -18.16 -17.20 5.90
CA GLU A 20 -17.09 -16.59 6.70
C GLU A 20 -16.82 -15.16 6.20
N ARG A 21 -16.16 -14.32 7.01
CA ARG A 21 -15.67 -12.99 6.59
C ARG A 21 -16.75 -12.03 6.03
N SER A 22 -17.97 -12.13 6.55
CA SER A 22 -19.11 -11.26 6.23
C SER A 22 -18.86 -9.78 6.56
N SER A 23 -18.30 -9.46 7.72
CA SER A 23 -17.96 -8.09 8.09
C SER A 23 -16.88 -7.54 7.16
N LEU A 24 -15.88 -8.35 6.80
CA LEU A 24 -14.83 -7.96 5.86
C LEU A 24 -15.41 -7.51 4.51
N ARG A 25 -16.29 -8.34 3.93
CA ARG A 25 -16.84 -8.13 2.59
C ARG A 25 -17.94 -7.07 2.53
N GLU A 26 -18.78 -6.96 3.57
CA GLU A 26 -19.99 -6.12 3.55
C GLU A 26 -19.80 -4.78 4.26
N SER A 27 -18.76 -4.64 5.11
CA SER A 27 -18.53 -3.43 5.90
C SER A 27 -17.10 -2.91 5.81
N VAL A 28 -16.09 -3.69 6.20
CA VAL A 28 -14.70 -3.21 6.32
C VAL A 28 -14.13 -2.72 4.98
N ILE A 29 -14.09 -3.58 3.95
CA ILE A 29 -13.57 -3.18 2.63
C ILE A 29 -14.39 -2.02 2.03
N PRO A 30 -15.74 -2.05 2.03
CA PRO A 30 -16.53 -0.90 1.58
C PRO A 30 -16.24 0.41 2.31
N GLN A 31 -16.10 0.40 3.64
CA GLN A 31 -15.82 1.62 4.42
C GLN A 31 -14.43 2.18 4.12
N LEU A 32 -13.42 1.31 4.02
CA LEU A 32 -12.06 1.73 3.69
C LEU A 32 -11.97 2.25 2.25
N LEU A 33 -12.69 1.67 1.30
CA LEU A 33 -12.79 2.23 -0.05
C LEU A 33 -13.57 3.55 -0.07
N ASP A 34 -14.62 3.69 0.73
CA ASP A 34 -15.29 4.99 0.88
C ASP A 34 -14.35 6.07 1.42
N ALA A 35 -13.40 5.72 2.30
CA ALA A 35 -12.32 6.60 2.73
C ALA A 35 -11.45 7.04 1.55
N VAL A 36 -11.02 6.12 0.68
CA VAL A 36 -10.28 6.44 -0.55
C VAL A 36 -11.06 7.42 -1.44
N SER A 37 -12.38 7.22 -1.62
CA SER A 37 -13.21 8.13 -2.40
C SER A 37 -13.22 9.54 -1.80
N ALA A 38 -13.44 9.63 -0.48
CA ALA A 38 -13.52 10.88 0.26
C ALA A 38 -12.17 11.63 0.26
N ILE A 39 -11.04 10.94 0.44
CA ILE A 39 -9.70 11.54 0.31
C ILE A 39 -9.52 12.11 -1.09
N GLY A 40 -9.84 11.32 -2.13
CA GLY A 40 -9.74 11.80 -3.51
C GLY A 40 -10.57 13.05 -3.79
N GLU A 41 -11.73 13.21 -3.15
CA GLU A 41 -12.52 14.44 -3.20
C GLU A 41 -11.89 15.60 -2.48
N GLU A 42 -11.38 15.36 -1.27
CA GLU A 42 -10.72 16.38 -0.45
C GLU A 42 -9.53 16.96 -1.21
N LEU A 43 -8.61 16.10 -1.67
CA LEU A 43 -7.42 16.51 -2.42
C LEU A 43 -7.74 17.31 -3.69
N ARG A 44 -8.86 17.02 -4.36
CA ARG A 44 -9.32 17.78 -5.55
C ARG A 44 -9.82 19.19 -5.21
N ARG A 45 -10.26 19.42 -3.98
CA ARG A 45 -10.83 20.70 -3.52
C ARG A 45 -9.84 21.53 -2.69
N SER A 46 -8.78 20.92 -2.16
CA SER A 46 -7.72 21.59 -1.41
C SER A 46 -6.90 22.51 -2.34
N TYR A 47 -7.33 23.76 -2.49
CA TYR A 47 -6.65 24.75 -3.34
C TYR A 47 -5.39 25.35 -2.68
N ASP A 48 -5.26 25.22 -1.36
CA ASP A 48 -4.10 25.60 -0.58
C ASP A 48 -3.56 24.35 0.13
N VAL A 49 -2.29 24.04 -0.10
CA VAL A 49 -1.56 23.00 0.62
C VAL A 49 -0.61 23.72 1.54
N SER A 50 -0.86 23.63 2.84
CA SER A 50 -0.14 24.37 3.86
C SER A 50 0.20 23.48 5.04
N ILE A 51 1.27 23.85 5.74
CA ILE A 51 1.73 23.19 6.96
C ILE A 51 0.79 23.60 8.10
N VAL A 52 0.19 22.64 8.79
CA VAL A 52 -0.87 22.90 9.80
C VAL A 52 -0.37 22.79 11.24
N GLY A 53 0.87 22.36 11.46
CA GLY A 53 1.41 22.21 12.81
C GLY A 53 2.94 22.18 12.89
N THR A 54 3.44 21.65 14.00
CA THR A 54 4.83 21.18 14.16
C THR A 54 5.00 19.78 13.57
N GLU A 55 6.25 19.36 13.39
CA GLU A 55 6.64 18.01 12.93
C GLU A 55 5.75 16.88 13.52
N ASN A 56 5.37 15.91 12.70
CA ASN A 56 4.65 14.71 13.15
C ASN A 56 5.53 13.84 14.07
N ALA A 57 5.00 12.72 14.58
CA ALA A 57 5.73 11.83 15.50
C ALA A 57 7.09 11.33 14.95
N PHE A 58 7.32 11.48 13.63
CA PHE A 58 8.50 11.07 12.91
C PHE A 58 9.42 12.21 12.43
N GLY A 59 9.09 13.46 12.75
CA GLY A 59 9.91 14.62 12.35
C GLY A 59 9.55 15.20 10.97
N ASP A 60 8.52 14.69 10.29
CA ASP A 60 8.10 15.20 8.98
C ASP A 60 7.10 16.37 9.15
N GLU A 61 7.19 17.40 8.30
CA GLU A 61 6.24 18.53 8.32
C GLU A 61 4.85 18.05 7.88
N GLN A 62 3.87 18.13 8.78
CA GLN A 62 2.52 17.66 8.51
C GLN A 62 1.69 18.71 7.74
N LEU A 63 1.12 18.31 6.60
CA LEU A 63 0.27 19.17 5.77
C LEU A 63 -1.20 19.08 6.17
N ASN A 64 -1.98 20.11 5.83
CA ASN A 64 -3.44 20.11 6.00
C ASN A 64 -4.12 18.90 5.36
N VAL A 65 -3.63 18.47 4.20
CA VAL A 65 -4.15 17.33 3.45
C VAL A 65 -3.84 15.99 4.14
N ASP A 66 -2.70 15.88 4.84
CA ASP A 66 -2.35 14.69 5.62
C ASP A 66 -3.33 14.54 6.79
N VAL A 67 -3.57 15.63 7.53
CA VAL A 67 -4.54 15.67 8.64
C VAL A 67 -5.96 15.36 8.16
N ALA A 68 -6.36 15.86 6.98
CA ALA A 68 -7.67 15.57 6.42
C ALA A 68 -7.82 14.09 6.06
N ALA A 69 -6.81 13.51 5.40
CA ALA A 69 -6.81 12.09 5.02
C ALA A 69 -6.82 11.17 6.25
N GLU A 70 -6.01 11.48 7.25
CA GLU A 70 -5.98 10.81 8.57
C GLU A 70 -7.39 10.76 9.19
N ASN A 71 -8.04 11.91 9.31
CA ASN A 71 -9.37 12.02 9.91
C ASN A 71 -10.44 11.25 9.12
N ILE A 72 -10.37 11.28 7.78
CA ILE A 72 -11.29 10.55 6.91
C ILE A 72 -11.17 9.03 7.15
N ILE A 73 -9.95 8.49 7.18
CA ILE A 73 -9.74 7.05 7.40
C ILE A 73 -10.22 6.66 8.80
N ARG A 74 -9.89 7.44 9.83
CA ARG A 74 -10.35 7.17 11.20
C ARG A 74 -11.87 7.16 11.34
N ASP A 75 -12.56 8.13 10.72
CA ASP A 75 -14.02 8.15 10.71
C ASP A 75 -14.62 6.90 10.03
N ARG A 76 -14.00 6.41 8.95
CA ARG A 76 -14.45 5.17 8.30
C ARG A 76 -14.14 3.92 9.11
N CYS A 77 -13.00 3.90 9.80
CA CYS A 77 -12.68 2.85 10.77
C CYS A 77 -13.75 2.78 11.87
N ALA A 78 -14.13 3.92 12.45
CA ALA A 78 -15.15 4.00 13.51
C ALA A 78 -16.54 3.51 13.07
N LYS A 79 -16.87 3.61 11.78
CA LYS A 79 -18.16 3.17 11.20
C LYS A 79 -18.26 1.66 10.98
N ALA A 80 -17.14 0.94 10.91
CA ALA A 80 -17.14 -0.51 10.78
C ALA A 80 -16.91 -1.17 12.15
N SER A 81 -17.95 -1.74 12.74
CA SER A 81 -17.91 -2.34 14.09
C SER A 81 -16.90 -3.49 14.26
N ALA A 82 -16.49 -4.13 13.17
CA ALA A 82 -15.47 -5.17 13.16
C ALA A 82 -14.04 -4.60 13.24
N ILE A 83 -13.82 -3.33 12.90
CA ILE A 83 -12.53 -2.66 13.10
C ILE A 83 -12.45 -2.25 14.57
N LYS A 84 -11.48 -2.83 15.29
CA LYS A 84 -11.32 -2.63 16.74
C LYS A 84 -10.27 -1.60 17.06
N THR A 85 -9.16 -1.62 16.34
CA THR A 85 -8.06 -0.68 16.54
C THR A 85 -7.52 -0.16 15.23
N ALA A 86 -6.87 0.99 15.29
CA ALA A 86 -6.11 1.54 14.17
C ALA A 86 -4.90 2.35 14.64
N SER A 87 -3.86 2.38 13.81
CA SER A 87 -2.70 3.28 13.91
C SER A 87 -2.31 3.77 12.52
N SER A 88 -1.55 4.85 12.47
CA SER A 88 -1.09 5.42 11.20
C SER A 88 0.36 5.90 11.22
N GLU A 89 0.87 6.23 10.05
CA GLU A 89 2.16 6.92 9.92
C GLU A 89 2.16 8.26 10.70
N GLU A 90 1.05 9.00 10.72
CA GLU A 90 0.98 10.29 11.41
C GLU A 90 0.78 10.16 12.94
N ASP A 91 0.17 9.06 13.39
CA ASP A 91 -0.07 8.71 14.79
C ASP A 91 0.26 7.23 15.03
N PRO A 92 1.55 6.89 15.26
CA PRO A 92 2.05 5.52 15.28
C PRO A 92 1.71 4.75 16.58
N VAL A 93 0.64 5.16 17.25
CA VAL A 93 0.11 4.50 18.44
C VAL A 93 -1.20 3.83 18.08
N GLU A 94 -1.25 2.50 18.23
CA GLU A 94 -2.48 1.73 18.04
C GLU A 94 -3.51 2.11 19.12
N LYS A 95 -4.67 2.58 18.66
CA LYS A 95 -5.76 3.06 19.52
C LYS A 95 -7.07 2.40 19.11
N PRO A 96 -8.06 2.31 20.02
CA PRO A 96 -9.41 1.90 19.67
C PRO A 96 -9.96 2.74 18.51
N ALA A 97 -10.61 2.09 17.54
CA ALA A 97 -11.22 2.77 16.40
C ALA A 97 -12.42 3.65 16.81
N ARG A 98 -12.98 3.41 18.00
CA ARG A 98 -14.07 4.18 18.59
C ARG A 98 -13.66 4.67 19.97
N GLU A 99 -13.86 5.96 20.22
CA GLU A 99 -13.52 6.57 21.50
C GLU A 99 -14.27 5.93 22.66
N GLY A 100 -13.55 5.67 23.76
CA GLY A 100 -14.12 5.07 24.97
C GLY A 100 -14.39 3.57 24.88
N GLU A 101 -14.04 2.90 23.77
CA GLU A 101 -14.17 1.45 23.64
C GLU A 101 -13.01 0.72 24.35
N THR A 102 -13.35 -0.24 25.21
CA THR A 102 -12.38 -1.21 25.73
C THR A 102 -12.25 -2.35 24.72
N VAL A 103 -11.09 -2.47 24.10
CA VAL A 103 -10.83 -3.50 23.10
C VAL A 103 -10.44 -4.81 23.78
N GLN A 104 -11.21 -5.86 23.51
CA GLN A 104 -10.91 -7.24 23.93
C GLN A 104 -11.23 -8.20 22.77
N PRO A 105 -10.48 -9.31 22.63
CA PRO A 105 -10.85 -10.37 21.71
C PRO A 105 -12.22 -10.95 22.06
N VAL A 106 -13.07 -11.12 21.05
CA VAL A 106 -14.39 -11.75 21.17
C VAL A 106 -14.38 -12.99 20.31
N SER A 107 -14.62 -14.16 20.91
CA SER A 107 -14.69 -15.42 20.19
C SER A 107 -15.80 -15.37 19.15
N ASP A 108 -15.57 -15.98 18.00
CA ASP A 108 -16.55 -16.16 16.92
C ASP A 108 -17.04 -14.86 16.26
N GLU A 109 -16.41 -13.72 16.55
CA GLU A 109 -16.60 -12.46 15.83
C GLU A 109 -15.41 -12.15 14.91
N GLU A 110 -15.72 -11.53 13.77
CA GLU A 110 -14.70 -10.92 12.93
C GLU A 110 -14.17 -9.65 13.60
N GLN A 111 -12.86 -9.61 13.81
CA GLN A 111 -12.18 -8.46 14.42
C GLN A 111 -10.98 -8.09 13.56
N TYR A 112 -10.82 -6.81 13.27
CA TYR A 112 -9.74 -6.30 12.43
C TYR A 112 -9.04 -5.11 13.06
N THR A 113 -7.75 -5.00 12.74
CA THR A 113 -6.91 -3.84 13.03
C THR A 113 -6.44 -3.21 11.73
N ILE A 114 -6.45 -1.87 11.67
CA ILE A 114 -6.05 -1.13 10.47
C ILE A 114 -4.75 -0.36 10.73
N GLY A 115 -3.72 -0.64 9.94
CA GLY A 115 -2.52 0.19 9.85
C GLY A 115 -2.54 0.95 8.54
N PHE A 116 -2.29 2.26 8.54
CA PHE A 116 -2.35 3.03 7.30
C PHE A 116 -1.33 4.18 7.19
N ASP A 117 -0.96 4.49 5.95
CA ASP A 117 -0.37 5.77 5.57
C ASP A 117 -1.49 6.61 4.92
N PRO A 118 -1.93 7.70 5.58
CA PRO A 118 -3.07 8.49 5.09
C PRO A 118 -2.77 9.16 3.75
N LEU A 119 -1.51 9.55 3.48
CA LEU A 119 -1.13 10.22 2.24
C LEU A 119 0.34 9.94 1.84
N ASP A 120 0.56 8.86 1.10
CA ASP A 120 1.85 8.59 0.46
C ASP A 120 2.12 9.62 -0.64
N GLY A 121 3.31 10.22 -0.60
CA GLY A 121 3.73 11.24 -1.55
C GLY A 121 3.24 12.66 -1.19
N SER A 122 2.97 12.95 0.08
CA SER A 122 2.66 14.31 0.56
C SER A 122 3.63 15.37 0.01
N SER A 123 4.94 15.08 -0.06
CA SER A 123 5.95 15.98 -0.64
C SER A 123 5.75 16.36 -2.13
N ILE A 124 4.96 15.59 -2.89
CA ILE A 124 4.70 15.82 -4.32
C ILE A 124 3.26 16.25 -4.61
N ILE A 125 2.42 16.47 -3.59
CA ILE A 125 1.05 16.99 -3.79
C ILE A 125 1.04 18.45 -4.26
N GLY A 126 1.93 19.30 -3.73
CA GLY A 126 2.04 20.72 -4.13
C GLY A 126 2.35 20.91 -5.62
N PRO A 127 3.31 20.16 -6.19
CA PRO A 127 3.52 20.07 -7.65
C PRO A 127 2.38 19.44 -8.46
N ASN A 128 1.27 19.03 -7.83
CA ASN A 128 0.10 18.40 -8.43
C ASN A 128 0.43 17.07 -9.14
N TRP A 129 1.29 16.25 -8.53
CA TRP A 129 1.57 14.90 -9.02
C TRP A 129 0.58 13.90 -8.45
N SER A 130 0.59 12.69 -9.00
CA SER A 130 -0.22 11.61 -8.41
C SER A 130 0.37 11.24 -7.05
N VAL A 131 -0.51 11.02 -6.08
CA VAL A 131 -0.20 10.58 -4.72
C VAL A 131 -1.06 9.36 -4.37
N GLY A 132 -0.92 8.80 -3.17
CA GLY A 132 -1.71 7.64 -2.78
C GLY A 132 -2.05 7.58 -1.30
N THR A 133 -2.75 6.53 -0.92
CA THR A 133 -2.94 6.13 0.49
C THR A 133 -2.70 4.63 0.58
N ILE A 134 -2.20 4.19 1.72
CA ILE A 134 -1.85 2.80 1.96
C ILE A 134 -2.63 2.33 3.16
N ILE A 135 -3.37 1.23 3.02
CA ILE A 135 -4.15 0.65 4.11
C ILE A 135 -3.82 -0.84 4.17
N GLY A 136 -3.43 -1.31 5.34
CA GLY A 136 -3.32 -2.73 5.67
C GLY A 136 -4.44 -3.16 6.62
N ILE A 137 -4.90 -4.40 6.46
CA ILE A 137 -5.99 -5.00 7.23
C ILE A 137 -5.44 -6.24 7.93
N TRP A 138 -5.31 -6.17 9.25
CA TRP A 138 -4.88 -7.27 10.11
C TRP A 138 -6.06 -7.99 10.72
N ASP A 139 -5.98 -9.31 10.77
CA ASP A 139 -6.94 -10.19 11.42
C ASP A 139 -6.67 -10.28 12.93
N GLY A 140 -7.57 -9.72 13.74
CA GLY A 140 -7.46 -9.63 15.18
C GLY A 140 -7.79 -8.25 15.73
N VAL A 141 -7.57 -8.07 17.03
CA VAL A 141 -7.82 -6.81 17.75
C VAL A 141 -6.58 -5.92 17.88
N THR A 142 -5.44 -6.43 17.47
CA THR A 142 -4.16 -5.74 17.46
C THR A 142 -3.32 -6.29 16.33
N ALA A 143 -2.41 -5.47 15.85
CA ALA A 143 -1.40 -5.85 14.88
C ALA A 143 0.02 -5.65 15.43
N ILE A 144 0.15 -5.05 16.61
CA ILE A 144 1.41 -4.93 17.34
C ILE A 144 1.90 -6.32 17.75
N GLU A 145 3.19 -6.57 17.52
CA GLU A 145 3.86 -7.84 17.84
C GLU A 145 3.19 -9.08 17.24
N GLN A 146 2.39 -8.89 16.18
CA GLN A 146 1.76 -9.99 15.46
C GLN A 146 2.63 -10.48 14.30
N PRO A 147 2.53 -11.77 13.94
CA PRO A 147 3.13 -12.28 12.72
C PRO A 147 2.63 -11.50 11.49
N PRO A 148 3.51 -11.14 10.53
CA PRO A 148 3.12 -10.45 9.29
C PRO A 148 1.93 -11.09 8.55
N GLU A 149 1.78 -12.41 8.61
CA GLU A 149 0.71 -13.18 7.97
C GLU A 149 -0.68 -12.88 8.53
N LYS A 150 -0.77 -12.20 9.68
CA LYS A 150 -2.03 -11.65 10.18
C LYS A 150 -2.56 -10.52 9.30
N GLN A 151 -1.73 -9.88 8.47
CA GLN A 151 -2.19 -8.93 7.47
C GLN A 151 -2.86 -9.68 6.30
N ILE A 152 -4.17 -9.84 6.38
CA ILE A 152 -4.96 -10.60 5.39
C ILE A 152 -5.46 -9.73 4.23
N GLY A 153 -5.35 -8.40 4.32
CA GLY A 153 -5.82 -7.50 3.28
C GLY A 153 -4.98 -6.23 3.16
N SER A 154 -4.98 -5.63 1.97
CA SER A 154 -4.39 -4.32 1.74
C SER A 154 -5.14 -3.57 0.64
N ILE A 155 -5.20 -2.25 0.77
CA ILE A 155 -5.78 -1.32 -0.19
C ILE A 155 -4.74 -0.24 -0.50
N LEU A 156 -4.41 -0.06 -1.77
CA LEU A 156 -3.58 1.04 -2.26
C LEU A 156 -4.49 1.99 -3.03
N GLY A 157 -4.86 3.12 -2.42
CA GLY A 157 -5.61 4.18 -3.08
C GLY A 157 -4.68 5.03 -3.94
N VAL A 158 -5.11 5.37 -5.15
CA VAL A 158 -4.32 6.18 -6.10
C VAL A 158 -5.11 7.43 -6.47
N PHE A 159 -4.49 8.58 -6.24
CA PHE A 159 -5.05 9.89 -6.50
C PHE A 159 -4.28 10.57 -7.62
N GLY A 160 -4.74 10.39 -8.85
CA GLY A 160 -4.21 11.08 -10.03
C GLY A 160 -5.33 11.76 -10.81
N PRO A 161 -5.27 11.77 -12.15
CA PRO A 161 -6.39 12.22 -12.99
C PRO A 161 -7.69 11.43 -12.77
N ARG A 162 -7.58 10.24 -12.14
CA ARG A 162 -8.69 9.40 -11.71
C ARG A 162 -8.42 8.95 -10.27
N THR A 163 -9.48 8.73 -9.50
CA THR A 163 -9.41 8.03 -8.21
C THR A 163 -9.76 6.56 -8.41
N LEU A 164 -8.87 5.69 -7.96
CA LEU A 164 -8.98 4.23 -8.05
C LEU A 164 -8.28 3.60 -6.85
N ALA A 165 -8.47 2.31 -6.65
CA ALA A 165 -7.71 1.56 -5.66
C ALA A 165 -7.36 0.16 -6.17
N VAL A 166 -6.22 -0.35 -5.74
CA VAL A 166 -5.87 -1.77 -5.84
C VAL A 166 -6.18 -2.42 -4.50
N VAL A 167 -6.91 -3.53 -4.53
CA VAL A 167 -7.26 -4.31 -3.34
C VAL A 167 -6.62 -5.68 -3.45
N ALA A 168 -5.90 -6.09 -2.41
CA ALA A 168 -5.34 -7.44 -2.29
C ALA A 168 -5.86 -8.13 -1.04
N LEU A 169 -6.20 -9.41 -1.17
CA LEU A 169 -6.71 -10.24 -0.08
C LEU A 169 -5.98 -11.58 -0.07
N ARG A 170 -5.55 -12.00 1.11
CA ARG A 170 -4.93 -13.31 1.39
C ARG A 170 -5.63 -13.89 2.61
N VAL A 171 -6.91 -14.19 2.45
CA VAL A 171 -7.74 -14.78 3.51
C VAL A 171 -7.38 -16.26 3.65
N PRO A 172 -7.08 -16.76 4.87
CA PRO A 172 -6.82 -18.18 5.08
C PRO A 172 -7.92 -19.08 4.48
N GLY A 173 -7.52 -20.12 3.76
CA GLY A 173 -8.44 -21.04 3.09
C GLY A 173 -8.97 -20.55 1.72
N SER A 174 -8.50 -19.41 1.22
CA SER A 174 -8.82 -18.89 -0.13
C SER A 174 -7.56 -18.64 -0.95
N ASP A 175 -7.71 -18.65 -2.28
CA ASP A 175 -6.62 -18.23 -3.16
C ASP A 175 -6.33 -16.73 -2.98
N PRO A 176 -5.06 -16.30 -3.04
CA PRO A 176 -4.71 -14.89 -3.05
C PRO A 176 -5.37 -14.16 -4.21
N LEU A 177 -5.91 -12.98 -3.93
CA LEU A 177 -6.62 -12.16 -4.88
C LEU A 177 -5.99 -10.76 -4.94
N CYS A 178 -5.85 -10.22 -6.14
CA CYS A 178 -5.51 -8.81 -6.37
C CYS A 178 -6.39 -8.27 -7.51
N PHE A 179 -7.08 -7.15 -7.28
CA PHE A 179 -8.00 -6.55 -8.24
C PHE A 179 -8.01 -5.03 -8.15
N GLU A 180 -8.49 -4.36 -9.19
CA GLU A 180 -8.63 -2.91 -9.25
C GLU A 180 -10.09 -2.48 -9.19
N VAL A 181 -10.36 -1.46 -8.39
CA VAL A 181 -11.64 -0.75 -8.33
C VAL A 181 -11.47 0.70 -8.76
N SER A 182 -12.51 1.28 -9.37
CA SER A 182 -12.52 2.69 -9.77
C SER A 182 -13.89 3.32 -9.50
N LEU A 183 -13.92 4.64 -9.30
CA LEU A 183 -15.18 5.36 -9.12
C LEU A 183 -15.97 5.41 -10.43
N ASN A 184 -17.25 5.06 -10.37
CA ASN A 184 -18.20 5.33 -11.44
C ASN A 184 -18.72 6.78 -11.35
N ASN A 185 -19.63 7.14 -12.27
CA ASN A 185 -20.20 8.49 -12.33
C ASN A 185 -21.02 8.88 -11.09
N SER A 186 -21.43 7.91 -10.27
CA SER A 186 -22.13 8.11 -9.00
C SER A 186 -21.19 8.08 -7.80
N GLN A 187 -19.87 8.19 -8.03
CA GLN A 187 -18.83 8.14 -6.99
C GLN A 187 -18.87 6.86 -6.15
N LYS A 188 -19.33 5.75 -6.73
CA LYS A 188 -19.28 4.43 -6.10
C LYS A 188 -18.16 3.62 -6.72
N PHE A 189 -17.43 2.87 -5.89
CA PHE A 189 -16.42 1.94 -6.38
C PHE A 189 -17.06 0.75 -7.09
N ILE A 190 -16.67 0.57 -8.34
CA ILE A 190 -16.97 -0.61 -9.16
C ILE A 190 -15.67 -1.35 -9.47
N VAL A 191 -15.75 -2.64 -9.75
CA VAL A 191 -14.58 -3.43 -10.15
C VAL A 191 -14.19 -3.08 -11.58
N ALA A 192 -13.04 -2.44 -11.74
CA ALA A 192 -12.49 -2.04 -13.03
C ALA A 192 -11.67 -3.16 -13.67
N ARG A 193 -10.87 -3.88 -12.88
CA ARG A 193 -10.16 -5.10 -13.29
C ARG A 193 -10.35 -6.17 -12.22
N PRO A 194 -11.08 -7.26 -12.52
CA PRO A 194 -11.35 -8.32 -11.53
C PRO A 194 -10.11 -9.14 -11.17
N GLU A 195 -9.04 -9.04 -11.97
CA GLU A 195 -7.77 -9.69 -11.73
C GLU A 195 -6.64 -8.75 -12.17
N LEU A 196 -5.68 -8.55 -11.29
CA LEU A 196 -4.47 -7.78 -11.51
C LEU A 196 -3.27 -8.67 -11.19
N ARG A 197 -2.45 -8.97 -12.20
CA ARG A 197 -1.27 -9.83 -12.09
C ARG A 197 -0.07 -9.25 -12.81
N PHE A 198 1.11 -9.55 -12.29
CA PHE A 198 2.33 -9.48 -13.08
C PHE A 198 2.28 -10.54 -14.19
N ALA A 199 2.89 -10.22 -15.33
CA ALA A 199 2.94 -11.09 -16.49
C ALA A 199 3.79 -12.33 -16.21
N GLU A 200 3.35 -13.48 -16.72
CA GLU A 200 4.12 -14.72 -16.70
C GLU A 200 5.04 -14.81 -17.92
N PRO A 201 6.22 -15.46 -17.81
CA PRO A 201 7.14 -15.63 -18.93
C PRO A 201 6.52 -16.32 -20.16
N PRO A 202 6.94 -15.97 -21.40
CA PRO A 202 7.99 -15.01 -21.73
C PRO A 202 7.44 -13.57 -21.81
N PHE A 203 7.98 -12.68 -20.99
CA PHE A 203 7.82 -11.23 -21.13
C PHE A 203 9.19 -10.56 -20.91
N LYS A 204 9.30 -9.27 -21.19
CA LYS A 204 10.51 -8.50 -20.90
C LYS A 204 10.13 -7.30 -20.05
N THR A 205 10.66 -7.22 -18.83
CA THR A 205 10.54 -6.02 -18.00
C THR A 205 11.17 -4.84 -18.71
N ARG A 206 10.51 -3.68 -18.65
CA ARG A 206 11.00 -2.44 -19.26
C ARG A 206 10.85 -1.21 -18.39
N TYR A 207 10.33 -1.32 -17.18
CA TYR A 207 10.05 -0.17 -16.33
C TYR A 207 10.80 -0.32 -15.02
N PHE A 208 11.48 0.74 -14.60
CA PHE A 208 12.17 0.78 -13.31
C PHE A 208 11.93 2.12 -12.62
N ALA A 209 11.77 2.06 -11.30
CA ALA A 209 11.62 3.19 -10.40
C ALA A 209 12.77 3.17 -9.37
N PRO A 210 13.86 3.92 -9.60
CA PRO A 210 15.02 3.97 -8.72
C PRO A 210 14.78 4.96 -7.57
N ALA A 211 13.99 4.54 -6.59
CA ALA A 211 13.79 5.28 -5.36
C ALA A 211 15.07 5.37 -4.52
N ASN A 212 15.09 6.34 -3.61
CA ASN A 212 16.28 6.68 -2.82
C ASN A 212 17.56 6.83 -3.67
N LEU A 213 17.47 7.39 -4.88
CA LEU A 213 18.56 7.43 -5.89
C LEU A 213 19.88 8.00 -5.36
N ARG A 214 19.83 8.90 -4.36
CA ARG A 214 21.02 9.40 -3.63
C ARG A 214 21.91 8.28 -3.07
N ALA A 215 21.35 7.12 -2.71
CA ALA A 215 22.10 5.96 -2.26
C ALA A 215 23.08 5.45 -3.34
N ALA A 216 22.85 5.73 -4.62
CA ALA A 216 23.78 5.36 -5.69
C ALA A 216 25.14 6.07 -5.55
N ALA A 217 25.18 7.27 -4.95
CA ALA A 217 26.45 7.96 -4.67
C ALA A 217 27.29 7.24 -3.59
N GLU A 218 26.67 6.34 -2.82
CA GLU A 218 27.25 5.69 -1.65
C GLU A 218 27.37 4.17 -1.82
N ASN A 219 26.71 3.61 -2.83
CA ASN A 219 26.63 2.19 -3.12
C ASN A 219 26.92 1.94 -4.61
N GLU A 220 28.14 1.50 -4.91
CA GLU A 220 28.60 1.21 -6.27
C GLU A 220 27.77 0.13 -6.96
N LYS A 221 27.25 -0.85 -6.21
CA LYS A 221 26.36 -1.89 -6.75
C LYS A 221 25.05 -1.28 -7.22
N TYR A 222 24.46 -0.39 -6.43
CA TYR A 222 23.24 0.31 -6.84
C TYR A 222 23.47 1.27 -8.02
N MET A 223 24.58 2.01 -8.03
CA MET A 223 24.97 2.83 -9.19
C MET A 223 25.12 1.99 -10.46
N SER A 224 25.80 0.85 -10.36
CA SER A 224 26.00 -0.08 -11.48
C SER A 224 24.69 -0.67 -11.97
N LEU A 225 23.77 -0.98 -11.06
CA LEU A 225 22.44 -1.47 -11.39
C LEU A 225 21.61 -0.42 -12.15
N VAL A 226 21.63 0.85 -11.70
CA VAL A 226 20.97 1.95 -12.41
C VAL A 226 21.59 2.15 -13.81
N ALA A 227 22.91 2.10 -13.93
CA ALA A 227 23.60 2.18 -15.22
C ALA A 227 23.25 1.02 -16.14
N LYS A 228 23.08 -0.19 -15.60
CA LYS A 228 22.60 -1.37 -16.33
C LYS A 228 21.20 -1.16 -16.89
N PHE A 229 20.24 -0.68 -16.09
CA PHE A 229 18.88 -0.37 -16.57
C PHE A 229 18.90 0.63 -17.74
N ILE A 230 19.75 1.65 -17.67
CA ILE A 230 19.92 2.63 -18.74
C ILE A 230 20.49 1.96 -20.01
N THR A 231 21.54 1.16 -19.85
CA THR A 231 22.21 0.45 -20.95
C THR A 231 21.26 -0.53 -21.66
N ASP A 232 20.45 -1.24 -20.88
CA ASP A 232 19.46 -2.20 -21.35
C ASP A 232 18.16 -1.55 -21.86
N LYS A 233 18.12 -0.21 -21.87
CA LYS A 233 17.03 0.62 -22.40
C LYS A 233 15.71 0.43 -21.65
N TYR A 234 15.79 0.25 -20.33
CA TYR A 234 14.60 0.35 -19.49
C TYR A 234 14.11 1.80 -19.49
N THR A 235 12.80 1.95 -19.42
CA THR A 235 12.09 3.21 -19.33
C THR A 235 11.97 3.60 -17.86
N LEU A 236 12.60 4.72 -17.49
CA LEU A 236 12.49 5.30 -16.15
C LEU A 236 11.05 5.74 -15.87
N ARG A 237 10.51 5.32 -14.72
CA ARG A 237 9.22 5.76 -14.17
C ARG A 237 9.41 5.98 -12.68
N TYR A 238 9.63 7.24 -12.29
CA TYR A 238 9.83 7.61 -10.90
C TYR A 238 9.18 8.96 -10.66
N SER A 239 8.10 8.95 -9.89
CA SER A 239 7.37 10.13 -9.44
C SER A 239 7.86 10.61 -8.07
N GLY A 240 8.54 9.75 -7.31
CA GLY A 240 8.93 10.06 -5.94
C GLY A 240 7.85 9.74 -4.89
N GLY A 241 6.68 9.26 -5.31
CA GLY A 241 5.69 8.61 -4.44
C GLY A 241 5.74 7.09 -4.62
N LEU A 242 5.64 6.33 -3.53
CA LEU A 242 5.70 4.87 -3.56
C LEU A 242 4.53 4.29 -4.36
N ILE A 243 3.32 4.77 -4.08
CA ILE A 243 2.08 4.24 -4.62
C ILE A 243 1.90 4.50 -6.11
N PRO A 244 2.10 5.73 -6.65
CA PRO A 244 2.04 5.94 -8.09
C PRO A 244 3.04 5.07 -8.87
N ASP A 245 4.25 4.88 -8.34
CA ASP A 245 5.32 4.12 -9.01
C ASP A 245 5.05 2.60 -8.96
N VAL A 246 4.61 2.08 -7.82
CA VAL A 246 4.19 0.67 -7.67
C VAL A 246 2.93 0.37 -8.50
N TYR A 247 1.93 1.24 -8.46
CA TYR A 247 0.70 1.09 -9.23
C TYR A 247 0.98 1.06 -10.73
N HIS A 248 1.94 1.86 -11.22
CA HIS A 248 2.36 1.81 -12.61
C HIS A 248 2.87 0.41 -13.00
N ALA A 249 3.74 -0.21 -12.18
CA ALA A 249 4.25 -1.56 -12.44
C ALA A 249 3.13 -2.61 -12.47
N LEU A 250 2.20 -2.55 -11.49
CA LEU A 250 1.04 -3.44 -11.39
C LEU A 250 0.15 -3.36 -12.65
N VAL A 251 -0.20 -2.16 -13.11
CA VAL A 251 -1.08 -1.99 -14.28
C VAL A 251 -0.40 -2.34 -15.60
N LYS A 252 0.91 -2.12 -15.69
CA LYS A 252 1.69 -2.60 -16.84
C LYS A 252 1.88 -4.12 -16.85
N GLY A 253 1.59 -4.77 -15.72
CA GLY A 253 1.87 -6.19 -15.51
C GLY A 253 3.36 -6.48 -15.41
N HIS A 254 4.23 -5.47 -15.36
CA HIS A 254 5.67 -5.66 -15.20
C HIS A 254 6.35 -4.37 -14.77
N GLY A 255 7.44 -4.50 -14.02
CA GLY A 255 8.26 -3.39 -13.57
C GLY A 255 8.96 -3.70 -12.26
N ILE A 256 9.85 -2.80 -11.85
CA ILE A 256 10.60 -2.93 -10.61
C ILE A 256 10.70 -1.58 -9.89
N TYR A 257 10.39 -1.58 -8.59
CA TYR A 257 10.64 -0.48 -7.66
C TYR A 257 11.80 -0.84 -6.76
N ILE A 258 12.76 0.07 -6.60
CA ILE A 258 14.04 -0.19 -5.92
C ILE A 258 14.37 0.98 -5.00
N SER A 259 14.36 0.74 -3.70
CA SER A 259 14.70 1.69 -2.64
C SER A 259 15.69 1.06 -1.66
N PRO A 260 17.00 1.06 -1.97
CA PRO A 260 18.02 0.49 -1.09
C PRO A 260 18.30 1.44 0.08
N VAL A 261 19.02 0.93 1.07
CA VAL A 261 19.41 1.68 2.28
C VAL A 261 20.92 1.58 2.46
N THR A 262 21.53 2.67 2.91
CA THR A 262 22.95 2.77 3.26
C THR A 262 23.09 3.43 4.64
N SER A 263 24.33 3.62 5.11
CA SER A 263 24.60 4.30 6.39
C SER A 263 24.20 5.79 6.38
N VAL A 264 24.26 6.46 5.23
CA VAL A 264 23.94 7.89 5.07
C VAL A 264 22.54 8.07 4.48
N SER A 265 22.24 7.38 3.37
CA SER A 265 20.91 7.31 2.77
C SER A 265 20.02 6.28 3.48
N LYS A 266 19.54 6.65 4.68
CA LYS A 266 18.72 5.82 5.57
C LYS A 266 17.36 5.41 5.00
N ALA A 267 16.81 4.33 5.57
CA ALA A 267 15.45 3.86 5.30
C ALA A 267 14.41 4.94 5.61
N LYS A 268 13.53 5.21 4.65
CA LYS A 268 12.40 6.13 4.81
C LYS A 268 11.09 5.40 5.07
N LEU A 269 10.91 4.25 4.42
CA LEU A 269 9.65 3.52 4.39
C LEU A 269 9.43 2.75 5.70
N ARG A 270 8.25 2.92 6.30
CA ARG A 270 7.79 2.26 7.53
C ARG A 270 7.25 0.87 7.18
N LYS A 271 7.74 -0.16 7.88
CA LYS A 271 7.37 -1.56 7.61
C LYS A 271 5.87 -1.79 7.75
N TYR A 272 5.32 -1.24 8.83
CA TYR A 272 3.95 -1.50 9.24
C TYR A 272 2.93 -0.76 8.35
N TYR A 273 3.18 0.51 8.02
CA TYR A 273 2.26 1.35 7.25
C TYR A 273 2.46 1.29 5.73
N GLU A 274 3.67 0.95 5.26
CA GLU A 274 4.02 1.01 3.84
C GLU A 274 4.48 -0.34 3.29
N LEU A 275 5.51 -0.96 3.89
CA LEU A 275 6.16 -2.13 3.26
C LEU A 275 5.30 -3.38 3.26
N LEU A 276 4.68 -3.75 4.40
CA LEU A 276 3.82 -4.94 4.47
C LEU A 276 2.55 -4.81 3.62
N PRO A 277 1.82 -3.67 3.63
CA PRO A 277 0.72 -3.43 2.70
C PRO A 277 1.13 -3.57 1.22
N VAL A 278 2.19 -2.88 0.80
CA VAL A 278 2.68 -2.95 -0.59
C VAL A 278 3.14 -4.36 -0.94
N ALA A 279 3.89 -5.03 -0.06
CA ALA A 279 4.33 -6.40 -0.28
C ALA A 279 3.15 -7.37 -0.45
N LEU A 280 2.07 -7.19 0.31
CA LEU A 280 0.88 -8.04 0.19
C LEU A 280 0.26 -7.90 -1.19
N VAL A 281 0.11 -6.66 -1.68
CA VAL A 281 -0.41 -6.39 -3.02
C VAL A 281 0.47 -7.01 -4.09
N ILE A 282 1.78 -6.77 -4.01
CA ILE A 282 2.74 -7.29 -4.99
C ILE A 282 2.71 -8.81 -5.05
N GLU A 283 2.79 -9.48 -3.89
CA GLU A 283 2.78 -10.95 -3.84
C GLU A 283 1.42 -11.54 -4.26
N CYS A 284 0.29 -10.93 -3.89
CA CYS A 284 -1.03 -11.37 -4.37
C CYS A 284 -1.21 -11.19 -5.89
N ALA A 285 -0.49 -10.24 -6.49
CA ALA A 285 -0.42 -10.07 -7.93
C ALA A 285 0.60 -11.01 -8.61
N GLY A 286 1.25 -11.93 -7.88
CA GLY A 286 2.25 -12.87 -8.41
C GLY A 286 3.67 -12.31 -8.53
N GLY A 287 3.91 -11.11 -7.98
CA GLY A 287 5.24 -10.51 -7.90
C GLY A 287 5.99 -10.90 -6.62
N GLN A 288 7.10 -10.22 -6.36
CA GLN A 288 7.92 -10.43 -5.17
C GLN A 288 8.28 -9.09 -4.51
N ALA A 289 8.40 -9.08 -3.18
CA ALA A 289 8.87 -7.94 -2.40
C ALA A 289 9.90 -8.38 -1.35
N ILE A 290 11.07 -7.75 -1.35
CA ILE A 290 12.21 -8.08 -0.48
C ILE A 290 12.83 -6.85 0.16
N ASP A 291 13.54 -7.05 1.27
CA ASP A 291 14.47 -6.07 1.84
C ASP A 291 15.80 -6.13 1.05
N PRO A 292 16.23 -5.03 0.40
CA PRO A 292 17.47 -5.00 -0.38
C PRO A 292 18.74 -5.20 0.44
N ALA A 293 18.72 -5.00 1.76
CA ALA A 293 19.90 -5.15 2.62
C ALA A 293 20.17 -6.62 2.98
N THR A 294 19.14 -7.45 3.02
CA THR A 294 19.23 -8.86 3.45
C THR A 294 18.83 -9.86 2.37
N GLY A 295 18.01 -9.43 1.40
CA GLY A 295 17.41 -10.30 0.40
C GLY A 295 16.25 -11.15 0.92
N SER A 296 15.84 -10.96 2.18
CA SER A 296 14.69 -11.61 2.80
C SER A 296 13.38 -11.03 2.26
N ARG A 297 12.34 -11.85 2.16
CA ARG A 297 11.00 -11.35 1.81
C ARG A 297 10.50 -10.42 2.91
N ILE A 298 9.73 -9.40 2.54
CA ILE A 298 9.19 -8.44 3.51
C ILE A 298 8.33 -9.13 4.57
N PHE A 299 7.56 -10.15 4.20
CA PHE A 299 6.75 -10.95 5.12
C PHE A 299 7.56 -11.87 6.05
N ASP A 300 8.83 -12.17 5.73
CA ASP A 300 9.68 -13.02 6.56
C ASP A 300 10.42 -12.21 7.66
N ILE A 301 10.23 -10.88 7.69
CA ILE A 301 10.89 -9.97 8.62
C ILE A 301 9.96 -9.67 9.80
N SER A 302 10.39 -10.02 11.01
CA SER A 302 9.63 -9.73 12.23
C SER A 302 9.47 -8.21 12.45
N LEU A 303 8.26 -7.81 12.83
CA LEU A 303 7.94 -6.44 13.24
C LEU A 303 8.49 -6.18 14.64
N LYS A 304 9.30 -5.14 14.81
CA LYS A 304 9.79 -4.70 16.13
C LYS A 304 8.95 -3.59 16.77
N GLY A 305 8.04 -2.98 16.01
CA GLY A 305 7.20 -1.86 16.42
C GLY A 305 6.71 -1.04 15.21
N CYS A 306 5.90 -0.02 15.48
CA CYS A 306 5.33 0.87 14.46
C CYS A 306 6.37 1.71 13.71
N ASP A 307 7.55 1.92 14.32
CA ASP A 307 8.59 2.82 13.81
C ASP A 307 9.67 2.08 12.99
N ASP A 308 9.52 0.77 12.79
CA ASP A 308 10.53 -0.04 12.11
C ASP A 308 10.58 0.32 10.61
N ARG A 309 11.78 0.63 10.11
CA ARG A 309 12.00 1.08 8.73
C ARG A 309 12.94 0.15 7.99
N ALA A 310 12.71 -0.04 6.69
CA ALA A 310 13.62 -0.78 5.83
C ALA A 310 13.62 -0.24 4.40
N GLY A 311 14.51 -0.80 3.57
CA GLY A 311 14.44 -0.62 2.14
C GLY A 311 13.34 -1.49 1.53
N LEU A 312 13.10 -1.29 0.24
CA LEU A 312 12.13 -2.10 -0.51
C LEU A 312 12.63 -2.33 -1.93
N VAL A 313 12.64 -3.59 -2.35
CA VAL A 313 12.68 -3.97 -3.76
C VAL A 313 11.41 -4.77 -4.04
N CYS A 314 10.58 -4.31 -4.97
CA CYS A 314 9.36 -5.04 -5.30
C CYS A 314 8.94 -4.89 -6.77
N GLY A 315 8.24 -5.90 -7.28
CA GLY A 315 7.72 -5.92 -8.64
C GLY A 315 7.74 -7.31 -9.24
N THR A 316 8.09 -7.40 -10.51
CA THR A 316 8.23 -8.66 -11.25
C THR A 316 9.26 -9.58 -10.60
N SER A 317 8.88 -10.81 -10.26
CA SER A 317 9.70 -11.77 -9.50
C SER A 317 11.08 -12.05 -10.12
N GLU A 318 11.15 -12.30 -11.44
CA GLU A 318 12.44 -12.52 -12.13
C GLU A 318 13.38 -11.31 -12.00
N GLU A 319 12.82 -10.10 -12.14
CA GLU A 319 13.57 -8.86 -12.02
C GLU A 319 14.02 -8.59 -10.58
N VAL A 320 13.17 -8.91 -9.59
CA VAL A 320 13.49 -8.80 -8.17
C VAL A 320 14.68 -9.69 -7.82
N GLU A 321 14.73 -10.93 -8.34
CA GLU A 321 15.85 -11.84 -8.14
C GLU A 321 17.14 -11.37 -8.85
N GLU A 322 17.04 -10.77 -10.03
CA GLU A 322 18.21 -10.15 -10.68
C GLU A 322 18.74 -8.95 -9.89
N VAL A 323 17.86 -8.07 -9.40
CA VAL A 323 18.22 -6.93 -8.55
C VAL A 323 18.82 -7.41 -7.23
N LYS A 324 18.24 -8.44 -6.61
CA LYS A 324 18.75 -9.03 -5.37
C LYS A 324 20.20 -9.48 -5.53
N LYS A 325 20.50 -10.24 -6.59
CA LYS A 325 21.88 -10.68 -6.90
C LYS A 325 22.78 -9.48 -7.11
N ALA A 326 22.36 -8.51 -7.93
CA ALA A 326 23.17 -7.33 -8.22
C ALA A 326 23.49 -6.47 -6.98
N LEU A 327 22.61 -6.45 -5.97
CA LEU A 327 22.82 -5.69 -4.74
C LEU A 327 23.60 -6.45 -3.67
N LEU A 328 23.49 -7.78 -3.61
CA LEU A 328 24.06 -8.60 -2.53
C LEU A 328 25.36 -9.31 -2.92
N ASP A 329 25.47 -9.80 -4.15
CA ASP A 329 26.67 -10.49 -4.68
C ASP A 329 27.73 -9.47 -5.11
#